data_AF-A0A2D6AT74-F1
#
_entry.id   AF-A0A2D6AT74-F1
#
_cell.length_a   1.000
_cell.length_b   1.000
_cell.length_c   1.000
_cell.angle_alpha   90.00
_cell.angle_beta   90.00
_cell.angle_gamma   90.00
#
_symmetry.space_group_name_H-M   'P 1'
#
loop_
_entity.id
_entity.type
_entity.pdbx_description
1 polymer ?
#
loop_
_entity_poly.entity_id
_entity_poly.type
_entity_poly.pdbx_seq_one_letter_code
_entity_poly.pdbx_strand_id
1 'polypeptide(L)'
;MKKSFIDSGIDDEKIEIVGHPALEKTFSDKYSENQIKTLRSKFPDKKQIACLFLDPVGKRKETVGYNELDVIFYCVEGLRRATDDFTLIIKCHPRNEVGPIRDAIKGKENIFLIENNLDFSPLDLLNLSDKVLGMTSIMLIHSLVLKKPTRSIQINATPAGKLRSNPHLDKVLCKSIDDIEVFFNAKLDKISPISSCIFEGSCARIYKALRKNDFIYNQNKK
;
A
#
# COMPACT_ATOMS: atom_id res chain seq x y z
N MET A 1 -11.00 3.50 18.50
CA MET A 1 -11.87 4.58 17.98
C MET A 1 -13.23 4.60 18.67
N LYS A 2 -13.98 3.49 18.76
CA LYS A 2 -15.22 3.44 19.59
C LYS A 2 -14.98 3.92 21.02
N LYS A 3 -13.94 3.38 21.67
CA LYS A 3 -13.50 3.80 23.01
C LYS A 3 -13.29 5.31 23.17
N SER A 4 -12.63 5.99 22.23
CA SER A 4 -12.39 7.44 22.35
C SER A 4 -13.68 8.27 22.27
N PHE A 5 -14.69 7.80 21.54
CA PHE A 5 -16.01 8.43 21.51
C PHE A 5 -16.78 8.19 22.82
N ILE A 6 -16.69 6.99 23.38
CA ILE A 6 -17.25 6.68 24.71
C ILE A 6 -16.57 7.54 25.78
N ASP A 7 -15.24 7.63 25.76
CA ASP A 7 -14.46 8.45 26.68
C ASP A 7 -14.78 9.95 26.54
N SER A 8 -15.36 10.37 25.41
CA SER A 8 -15.84 11.73 25.16
C SER A 8 -17.32 11.94 25.53
N GLY A 9 -17.97 10.94 26.13
CA GLY A 9 -19.35 11.01 26.62
C GLY A 9 -20.42 10.57 25.64
N ILE A 10 -20.05 9.93 24.51
CA ILE A 10 -21.04 9.35 23.59
C ILE A 10 -21.44 7.96 24.10
N ASP A 11 -22.75 7.74 24.22
CA ASP A 11 -23.34 6.47 24.65
C ASP A 11 -22.93 5.32 23.72
N ASP A 12 -22.48 4.19 24.29
CA ASP A 12 -21.98 3.05 23.52
C ASP A 12 -23.03 2.45 22.58
N GLU A 13 -24.28 2.44 23.03
CA GLU A 13 -25.45 1.95 22.28
C GLU A 13 -25.78 2.82 21.06
N LYS A 14 -25.33 4.08 21.06
CA LYS A 14 -25.52 5.02 19.94
C LYS A 14 -24.38 4.97 18.92
N ILE A 15 -23.34 4.18 19.17
CA ILE A 15 -22.19 4.08 18.28
C ILE A 15 -22.24 2.76 17.50
N GLU A 16 -22.61 2.84 16.22
CA GLU A 16 -22.53 1.72 15.28
C GLU A 16 -21.24 1.78 14.45
N ILE A 17 -20.54 0.66 14.31
CA ILE A 17 -19.36 0.53 13.43
C ILE A 17 -19.81 0.02 12.06
N VAL A 18 -20.04 0.96 11.14
CA VAL A 18 -20.56 0.71 9.78
C VAL A 18 -19.47 0.66 8.70
N GLY A 19 -18.22 0.36 9.08
CA GLY A 19 -17.09 0.29 8.15
C GLY A 19 -16.60 1.65 7.66
N HIS A 20 -15.84 1.66 6.57
CA HIS A 20 -15.28 2.90 5.99
C HIS A 20 -15.66 2.99 4.51
N PRO A 21 -16.56 3.91 4.11
CA PRO A 21 -17.08 3.97 2.74
C PRO A 21 -15.99 4.00 1.65
N ALA A 22 -14.88 4.70 1.88
CA ALA A 22 -13.76 4.71 0.94
C ALA A 22 -13.07 3.34 0.76
N LEU A 23 -13.03 2.51 1.81
CA LEU A 23 -12.50 1.15 1.74
C LEU A 23 -13.52 0.21 1.08
N GLU A 24 -14.81 0.41 1.34
CA GLU A 24 -15.88 -0.36 0.69
C GLU A 24 -15.90 -0.11 -0.82
N LYS A 25 -15.77 1.14 -1.26
CA LYS A 25 -15.63 1.48 -2.68
C LYS A 25 -14.42 0.81 -3.34
N THR A 26 -13.35 0.57 -2.59
CA THR A 26 -12.18 -0.15 -3.11
C THR A 26 -12.49 -1.60 -3.46
N PHE A 27 -13.48 -2.21 -2.80
CA PHE A 27 -13.96 -3.55 -3.16
C PHE A 27 -14.93 -3.55 -4.34
N SER A 28 -15.71 -2.49 -4.53
CA SER A 28 -16.65 -2.38 -5.65
C SER A 28 -15.93 -2.13 -6.97
N ASP A 29 -14.83 -1.38 -6.92
CA ASP A 29 -14.05 -0.98 -8.09
C ASP A 29 -13.07 -2.09 -8.52
N LYS A 30 -13.57 -3.33 -8.67
CA LYS A 30 -12.76 -4.44 -9.19
C LYS A 30 -12.46 -4.22 -10.67
N TYR A 31 -11.18 -4.10 -10.98
CA TYR A 31 -10.72 -4.02 -12.36
C TYR A 31 -10.82 -5.42 -12.98
N SER A 32 -11.35 -5.49 -14.20
CA SER A 32 -11.27 -6.69 -15.03
C SER A 32 -9.81 -6.97 -15.41
N GLU A 33 -9.51 -8.23 -15.74
CA GLU A 33 -8.17 -8.61 -16.23
C GLU A 33 -7.73 -7.80 -17.45
N ASN A 34 -8.66 -7.47 -18.34
CA ASN A 34 -8.37 -6.64 -19.52
C ASN A 34 -8.00 -5.21 -19.12
N GLN A 35 -8.72 -4.60 -18.18
CA GLN A 35 -8.35 -3.27 -17.67
C GLN A 35 -6.97 -3.28 -17.01
N ILE A 36 -6.66 -4.31 -16.23
CA ILE A 36 -5.33 -4.46 -15.62
C ILE A 36 -4.26 -4.63 -16.70
N LYS A 37 -4.49 -5.46 -17.72
CA LYS A 37 -3.55 -5.63 -18.85
C LYS A 37 -3.32 -4.31 -19.59
N THR A 38 -4.37 -3.55 -19.87
CA THR A 38 -4.27 -2.21 -20.50
C THR A 38 -3.51 -1.21 -19.65
N LEU A 39 -3.65 -1.25 -18.32
CA LEU A 39 -2.84 -0.41 -17.43
C LEU A 39 -1.38 -0.84 -17.42
N ARG A 40 -1.11 -2.15 -17.34
CA ARG A 40 0.26 -2.70 -17.31
C ARG A 40 1.02 -2.46 -18.61
N SER A 41 0.34 -2.45 -19.77
CA SER A 41 0.98 -2.22 -21.07
C SER A 41 1.58 -0.81 -21.23
N LYS A 42 1.32 0.11 -20.30
CA LYS A 42 1.94 1.45 -20.27
C LYS A 42 3.34 1.45 -19.65
N PHE A 43 3.76 0.33 -19.05
CA PHE A 43 5.07 0.17 -18.43
C PHE A 43 5.88 -0.89 -19.20
N PRO A 44 7.23 -0.89 -19.11
CA PRO A 44 8.06 -1.90 -19.73
C PRO A 44 7.63 -3.31 -19.33
N ASP A 45 7.81 -4.25 -20.26
CA ASP A 45 7.43 -5.66 -20.09
C ASP A 45 8.40 -6.39 -19.15
N LYS A 46 8.37 -5.97 -17.88
CA LYS A 46 9.00 -6.64 -16.75
C LYS A 46 7.97 -7.55 -16.10
N LYS A 47 8.46 -8.65 -15.51
CA LYS A 47 7.60 -9.68 -14.95
C LYS A 47 6.72 -9.15 -13.83
N GLN A 48 7.22 -8.20 -13.03
CA GLN A 48 6.52 -7.71 -11.86
C GLN A 48 6.52 -6.18 -11.74
N ILE A 49 5.45 -5.64 -11.18
CA ILE A 49 5.31 -4.21 -10.89
C ILE A 49 5.19 -4.00 -9.39
N ALA A 50 6.04 -3.13 -8.84
CA ALA A 50 5.91 -2.62 -7.48
C ALA A 50 5.51 -1.14 -7.50
N CYS A 51 4.56 -0.74 -6.67
CA CYS A 51 4.25 0.68 -6.44
C CYS A 51 4.73 1.13 -5.06
N LEU A 52 5.47 2.23 -5.02
CA LEU A 52 5.89 2.95 -3.83
C LEU A 52 5.02 4.22 -3.65
N PHE A 53 4.22 4.28 -2.59
CA PHE A 53 3.42 5.45 -2.25
C PHE A 53 4.13 6.34 -1.23
N LEU A 54 4.44 7.57 -1.62
CA LEU A 54 5.12 8.56 -0.78
C LEU A 54 4.13 9.52 -0.10
N ASP A 55 4.42 9.87 1.15
CA ASP A 55 3.75 10.94 1.89
C ASP A 55 4.71 12.14 2.06
N PRO A 56 4.18 13.37 2.19
CA PRO A 56 5.01 14.56 2.38
C PRO A 56 5.48 14.65 3.84
N VAL A 57 6.65 14.06 4.11
CA VAL A 57 7.32 14.20 5.41
C VAL A 57 8.28 15.39 5.39
N GLY A 58 9.08 15.52 4.33
CA GLY A 58 9.91 16.68 4.01
C GLY A 58 10.69 17.20 5.21
N LYS A 59 10.37 18.42 5.63
CA LYS A 59 11.01 19.16 6.75
C LYS A 59 10.86 18.52 8.12
N ARG A 60 10.01 17.49 8.27
CA ARG A 60 9.80 16.80 9.55
C ARG A 60 10.75 15.62 9.78
N LYS A 61 11.79 15.46 8.94
CA LYS A 61 12.77 14.38 9.07
C LYS A 61 13.36 14.29 10.47
N GLU A 62 13.75 15.41 11.07
CA GLU A 62 14.33 15.42 12.42
C GLU A 62 13.35 14.90 13.48
N THR A 63 12.07 15.21 13.33
CA THR A 63 11.03 14.75 14.26
C THR A 63 10.64 13.29 13.99
N VAL A 64 10.48 12.90 12.73
CA VAL A 64 9.90 11.60 12.32
C VAL A 64 10.97 10.51 12.16
N GLY A 65 12.22 10.89 11.89
CA GLY A 65 13.38 10.02 11.72
C GLY A 65 13.73 9.66 10.28
N TYR A 66 12.83 9.93 9.33
CA TYR A 66 13.00 9.63 7.91
C TYR A 66 12.20 10.62 7.05
N ASN A 67 12.52 10.70 5.77
CA ASN A 67 11.73 11.40 4.75
C ASN A 67 11.52 10.55 3.49
N GLU A 68 10.86 11.12 2.49
CA GLU A 68 10.59 10.49 1.20
C GLU A 68 11.87 10.03 0.46
N LEU A 69 12.96 10.79 0.54
CA LEU A 69 14.22 10.44 -0.13
C LEU A 69 14.91 9.26 0.54
N ASP A 70 14.87 9.19 1.88
CA ASP A 70 15.37 8.03 2.63
C ASP A 70 14.61 6.76 2.20
N VAL A 71 13.28 6.87 2.06
CA VAL A 71 12.41 5.75 1.68
C VAL A 71 12.65 5.31 0.23
N ILE A 72 12.81 6.26 -0.69
CA ILE A 72 13.23 5.95 -2.07
C ILE A 72 14.56 5.22 -2.06
N PHE A 73 15.55 5.75 -1.33
CA PHE A 73 16.88 5.13 -1.22
C PHE A 73 16.78 3.68 -0.74
N TYR A 74 16.09 3.43 0.38
CA TYR A 74 15.94 2.07 0.90
C TYR A 74 15.19 1.15 -0.06
N CYS A 75 14.16 1.65 -0.73
CA CYS A 75 13.39 0.86 -1.69
C CYS A 75 14.22 0.50 -2.92
N VAL A 76 14.97 1.44 -3.48
CA VAL A 76 15.83 1.25 -4.65
C VAL A 76 16.99 0.32 -4.32
N GLU A 77 17.63 0.50 -3.16
CA GLU A 77 18.73 -0.35 -2.73
C GLU A 77 18.26 -1.78 -2.44
N GLY A 78 17.11 -1.94 -1.76
CA GLY A 78 16.53 -3.26 -1.53
C GLY A 78 16.12 -3.96 -2.84
N LEU A 79 15.57 -3.21 -3.80
CA LEU A 79 15.26 -3.75 -5.13
C LEU A 79 16.53 -4.20 -5.86
N ARG A 80 17.57 -3.37 -5.88
CA ARG A 80 18.87 -3.65 -6.51
C ARG A 80 19.53 -4.91 -5.96
N ARG A 81 19.37 -5.18 -4.66
CA ARG A 81 19.88 -6.40 -4.02
C ARG A 81 19.06 -7.65 -4.36
N ALA A 82 17.77 -7.47 -4.61
CA ALA A 82 16.86 -8.58 -4.84
C ALA A 82 16.87 -9.07 -6.29
N THR A 83 16.48 -8.22 -7.24
CA THR A 83 16.24 -8.63 -8.62
C THR A 83 16.03 -7.44 -9.57
N ASP A 84 16.40 -7.60 -10.85
CA ASP A 84 16.14 -6.64 -11.93
C ASP A 84 14.82 -6.91 -12.69
N ASP A 85 14.00 -7.87 -12.22
CA ASP A 85 12.74 -8.28 -12.86
C ASP A 85 11.53 -7.42 -12.47
N PHE A 86 11.74 -6.31 -11.74
CA PHE A 86 10.69 -5.37 -11.37
C PHE A 86 10.77 -4.04 -12.11
N THR A 87 9.59 -3.53 -12.44
CA THR A 87 9.34 -2.10 -12.63
C THR A 87 8.89 -1.50 -11.31
N LEU A 88 9.58 -0.45 -10.83
CA LEU A 88 9.18 0.32 -9.66
C LEU A 88 8.47 1.61 -10.09
N ILE A 89 7.23 1.79 -9.65
CA ILE A 89 6.47 3.01 -9.87
C ILE A 89 6.43 3.78 -8.55
N ILE A 90 6.91 5.01 -8.54
CA ILE A 90 6.90 5.90 -7.39
C ILE A 90 5.75 6.88 -7.56
N LYS A 91 4.76 6.81 -6.68
CA LYS A 91 3.64 7.75 -6.65
C LYS A 91 3.90 8.82 -5.59
N CYS A 92 4.10 10.06 -6.05
CA CYS A 92 4.23 11.22 -5.17
C CYS A 92 2.86 11.68 -4.67
N HIS A 93 2.82 12.21 -3.44
CA HIS A 93 1.73 13.06 -3.00
C HIS A 93 1.80 14.40 -3.74
N PRO A 94 0.66 15.04 -4.05
CA PRO A 94 0.63 16.40 -4.63
C PRO A 94 1.38 17.51 -3.86
N ARG A 95 1.90 17.21 -2.65
CA ARG A 95 2.61 18.15 -1.78
C ARG A 95 4.11 17.83 -1.70
N ASN A 96 4.58 16.76 -2.32
CA ASN A 96 6.01 16.46 -2.35
C ASN A 96 6.73 17.43 -3.30
N GLU A 97 7.98 17.76 -2.94
CA GLU A 97 8.90 18.45 -3.83
C GLU A 97 9.46 17.43 -4.83
N VAL A 98 9.02 17.52 -6.09
CA VAL A 98 9.30 16.50 -7.11
C VAL A 98 10.75 16.54 -7.61
N GLY A 99 11.38 17.72 -7.65
CA GLY A 99 12.75 17.89 -8.15
C GLY A 99 13.76 16.94 -7.51
N PRO A 100 13.93 16.96 -6.18
CA PRO A 100 14.84 16.05 -5.48
C PRO A 100 14.52 14.56 -5.70
N ILE A 101 13.23 14.21 -5.81
CA ILE A 101 12.81 12.83 -6.08
C ILE A 101 13.23 12.40 -7.50
N ARG A 102 12.99 13.26 -8.49
CA ARG A 102 13.38 13.03 -9.89
C ARG A 102 14.90 12.88 -10.02
N ASP A 103 15.67 13.71 -9.32
CA ASP A 103 17.12 13.61 -9.29
C ASP A 103 17.60 12.30 -8.66
N ALA A 104 16.97 11.85 -7.57
CA ALA A 104 17.32 10.60 -6.88
C ALA A 104 17.14 9.34 -7.77
N ILE A 105 16.24 9.39 -8.77
CA ILE A 105 15.96 8.27 -9.67
C ILE A 105 16.52 8.47 -11.09
N LYS A 106 17.22 9.58 -11.34
CA LYS A 106 17.76 9.90 -12.67
C LYS A 106 18.66 8.77 -13.18
N GLY A 107 18.43 8.34 -14.43
CA GLY A 107 19.19 7.26 -15.07
C GLY A 107 18.81 5.84 -14.65
N LYS A 108 17.70 5.65 -13.91
CA LYS A 108 17.20 4.33 -13.52
C LYS A 108 16.04 3.92 -14.44
N GLU A 109 16.34 3.10 -15.45
CA GLU A 109 15.41 2.76 -16.55
C GLU A 109 14.16 1.99 -16.11
N ASN A 110 14.23 1.28 -14.99
CA ASN A 110 13.11 0.51 -14.45
C ASN A 110 12.32 1.25 -13.36
N ILE A 111 12.55 2.55 -13.19
CA ILE A 111 11.88 3.36 -12.17
C ILE A 111 11.10 4.50 -12.82
N PHE A 112 9.80 4.55 -12.52
CA PHE A 112 8.87 5.51 -13.08
C PHE A 112 8.33 6.41 -11.99
N LEU A 113 8.22 7.71 -12.27
CA LEU A 113 7.68 8.69 -11.35
C LEU A 113 6.30 9.15 -11.80
N ILE A 114 5.31 9.04 -10.91
CA ILE A 114 3.96 9.54 -11.12
C ILE A 114 3.73 10.74 -10.21
N GLU A 115 3.78 11.93 -10.80
CA GLU A 115 3.79 13.21 -10.07
C GLU A 115 2.39 13.67 -9.67
N ASN A 116 1.43 13.44 -10.55
CA ASN A 116 0.03 13.85 -10.37
C ASN A 116 -0.91 12.65 -10.62
N ASN A 117 -2.22 12.87 -10.50
CA ASN A 117 -3.22 11.82 -10.71
C ASN A 117 -3.85 11.88 -12.10
N LEU A 118 -3.27 12.63 -13.05
CA LEU A 118 -3.87 12.82 -14.38
C LEU A 118 -3.80 11.53 -15.20
N ASP A 119 -2.67 10.82 -15.12
CA ASP A 119 -2.44 9.62 -15.93
C ASP A 119 -2.91 8.33 -15.25
N PHE A 120 -2.87 8.32 -13.91
CA PHE A 120 -3.23 7.19 -13.07
C PHE A 120 -3.81 7.66 -11.74
N SER A 121 -4.98 7.14 -11.39
CA SER A 121 -5.48 7.24 -10.02
C SER A 121 -4.64 6.35 -9.08
N PRO A 122 -4.60 6.65 -7.77
CA PRO A 122 -3.96 5.76 -6.80
C PRO A 122 -4.52 4.33 -6.81
N LEU A 123 -5.80 4.16 -7.15
CA LEU A 123 -6.43 2.84 -7.27
C LEU A 123 -6.00 2.10 -8.54
N ASP A 124 -5.75 2.79 -9.66
CA ASP A 124 -5.18 2.16 -10.86
C ASP A 124 -3.82 1.53 -10.53
N LEU A 125 -2.95 2.32 -9.90
CA LEU A 125 -1.61 1.90 -9.47
C LEU A 125 -1.69 0.73 -8.49
N LEU A 126 -2.63 0.80 -7.55
CA LEU A 126 -2.83 -0.28 -6.60
C LEU A 126 -3.26 -1.57 -7.30
N ASN A 127 -4.22 -1.51 -8.22
CA ASN A 127 -4.74 -2.68 -8.92
C ASN A 127 -3.71 -3.34 -9.83
N LEU A 128 -2.89 -2.57 -10.56
CA LEU A 128 -1.86 -3.12 -11.44
C LEU A 128 -0.64 -3.69 -10.70
N SER A 129 -0.43 -3.29 -9.44
CA SER A 129 0.75 -3.68 -8.66
C SER A 129 0.71 -5.13 -8.18
N ASP A 130 1.84 -5.82 -8.32
CA ASP A 130 2.09 -7.13 -7.72
C ASP A 130 2.57 -6.98 -6.26
N LYS A 131 3.29 -5.88 -5.96
CA LYS A 131 3.77 -5.52 -4.63
C LYS A 131 3.53 -4.04 -4.34
N VAL A 132 3.23 -3.72 -3.10
CA VAL A 132 2.95 -2.35 -2.64
C VAL A 132 3.90 -1.98 -1.51
N LEU A 133 4.57 -0.86 -1.66
CA LEU A 133 5.43 -0.26 -0.65
C LEU A 133 4.96 1.16 -0.36
N GLY A 134 5.36 1.72 0.76
CA GLY A 134 5.11 3.13 1.06
C GLY A 134 5.52 3.50 2.47
N MET A 135 5.16 4.71 2.86
CA MET A 135 5.47 5.25 4.18
C MET A 135 4.29 4.97 5.14
N THR A 136 3.47 5.99 5.38
CA THR A 136 2.28 5.95 6.23
C THR A 136 0.98 6.08 5.45
N SER A 137 1.07 5.92 4.13
CA SER A 137 -0.01 6.32 3.22
C SER A 137 -1.26 5.47 3.45
N ILE A 138 -2.43 6.10 3.35
CA ILE A 138 -3.71 5.39 3.39
C ILE A 138 -3.78 4.31 2.30
N MET A 139 -3.09 4.49 1.17
CA MET A 139 -3.00 3.47 0.11
C MET A 139 -2.41 2.14 0.58
N LEU A 140 -1.57 2.14 1.61
CA LEU A 140 -1.10 0.90 2.23
C LEU A 140 -2.25 0.16 2.93
N ILE A 141 -3.15 0.88 3.59
CA ILE A 141 -4.35 0.26 4.16
C ILE A 141 -5.23 -0.34 3.06
N HIS A 142 -5.48 0.40 1.98
CA HIS A 142 -6.23 -0.13 0.83
C HIS A 142 -5.56 -1.38 0.24
N SER A 143 -4.23 -1.42 0.17
CA SER A 143 -3.51 -2.61 -0.31
C SER A 143 -3.68 -3.83 0.60
N LEU A 144 -3.68 -3.63 1.91
CA LEU A 144 -3.94 -4.69 2.89
C LEU A 144 -5.38 -5.20 2.78
N VAL A 145 -6.34 -4.29 2.57
CA VAL A 145 -7.75 -4.60 2.31
C VAL A 145 -7.88 -5.49 1.07
N LEU A 146 -7.18 -5.14 -0.01
CA LEU A 146 -7.13 -5.91 -1.25
C LEU A 146 -6.22 -7.15 -1.19
N LYS A 147 -5.64 -7.47 -0.03
CA LYS A 147 -4.75 -8.62 0.17
C LYS A 147 -3.53 -8.62 -0.74
N LYS A 148 -3.07 -7.44 -1.15
CA LYS A 148 -1.83 -7.30 -1.89
C LYS A 148 -0.64 -7.45 -0.93
N PRO A 149 0.48 -7.99 -1.41
CA PRO A 149 1.74 -7.92 -0.68
C PRO A 149 2.10 -6.47 -0.38
N THR A 150 2.17 -6.13 0.90
CA THR A 150 2.38 -4.75 1.36
C THR A 150 3.54 -4.65 2.33
N ARG A 151 4.34 -3.58 2.19
CA ARG A 151 5.33 -3.17 3.18
C ARG A 151 5.27 -1.68 3.46
N SER A 152 5.50 -1.33 4.72
CA SER A 152 5.65 0.05 5.17
C SER A 152 7.12 0.30 5.51
N ILE A 153 7.77 1.19 4.77
CA ILE A 153 9.17 1.55 4.95
C ILE A 153 9.23 2.77 5.87
N GLN A 154 9.55 2.53 7.14
CA GLN A 154 9.76 3.58 8.15
C GLN A 154 11.04 3.28 8.93
N ILE A 155 12.09 2.90 8.20
CA ILE A 155 13.43 2.65 8.76
C ILE A 155 13.90 3.96 9.42
N ASN A 156 14.47 3.85 10.61
CA ASN A 156 14.85 4.97 11.48
C ASN A 156 13.70 5.80 12.06
N ALA A 157 12.45 5.34 11.99
CA ALA A 157 11.34 6.04 12.64
C ALA A 157 11.62 6.27 14.14
N THR A 158 11.58 7.53 14.54
CA THR A 158 11.66 7.94 15.96
C THR A 158 10.38 7.52 16.70
N PRO A 159 10.35 7.57 18.04
CA PRO A 159 9.10 7.40 18.79
C PRO A 159 7.97 8.32 18.31
N ALA A 160 8.27 9.58 17.99
CA ALA A 160 7.30 10.52 17.46
C ALA A 160 6.82 10.13 16.05
N GLY A 161 7.71 9.62 15.18
CA GLY A 161 7.34 9.08 13.88
C GLY A 161 6.39 7.89 13.99
N LYS A 162 6.69 6.95 14.91
CA LYS A 162 5.85 5.76 15.17
C LYS A 162 4.46 6.13 15.69
N LEU A 163 4.36 7.10 16.60
CA LEU A 163 3.07 7.58 17.11
C LEU A 163 2.16 8.18 16.03
N ARG A 164 2.74 8.67 14.93
CA ARG A 164 2.01 9.22 13.78
C ARG A 164 1.66 8.17 12.73
N SER A 165 2.21 6.96 12.88
CA SER A 165 1.94 5.85 11.99
C SER A 165 0.58 5.24 12.29
N ASN A 166 -0.03 4.63 11.27
CA ASN A 166 -1.23 3.86 11.48
C ASN A 166 -0.86 2.50 12.12
N PRO A 167 -1.40 2.13 13.30
CA PRO A 167 -1.05 0.88 13.99
C PRO A 167 -1.28 -0.39 13.15
N HIS A 168 -2.16 -0.34 12.14
CA HIS A 168 -2.35 -1.46 11.22
C HIS A 168 -1.13 -1.73 10.33
N LEU A 169 -0.23 -0.76 10.17
CA LEU A 169 1.01 -0.89 9.38
C LEU A 169 2.15 -1.54 10.16
N ASP A 170 2.08 -1.61 11.49
CA ASP A 170 3.14 -2.19 12.34
C ASP A 170 3.44 -3.64 11.96
N LYS A 171 2.42 -4.37 11.48
CA LYS A 171 2.53 -5.78 11.07
C LYS A 171 3.23 -5.96 9.72
N VAL A 172 3.38 -4.90 8.94
CA VAL A 172 4.04 -4.90 7.63
C VAL A 172 5.22 -3.93 7.57
N LEU A 173 5.72 -3.52 8.74
CA LEU A 173 6.82 -2.58 8.85
C LEU A 173 8.14 -3.24 8.44
N CYS A 174 8.90 -2.57 7.55
CA CYS A 174 10.30 -2.87 7.30
C CYS A 174 11.16 -2.23 8.39
N LYS A 175 12.05 -3.03 8.98
CA LYS A 175 13.02 -2.62 9.99
C LYS A 175 14.40 -2.40 9.40
N SER A 176 14.66 -2.97 8.22
CA SER A 176 15.95 -2.93 7.53
C SER A 176 15.78 -2.94 6.01
N ILE A 177 16.88 -2.71 5.28
CA ILE A 177 16.93 -2.92 3.82
C ILE A 177 16.74 -4.40 3.49
N ASP A 178 17.24 -5.30 4.33
CA ASP A 178 17.12 -6.75 4.13
C ASP A 178 15.65 -7.21 4.14
N ASP A 179 14.79 -6.56 4.95
CA ASP A 179 13.34 -6.82 4.90
C ASP A 179 12.72 -6.46 3.54
N ILE A 180 13.25 -5.41 2.89
CA ILE A 180 12.80 -4.95 1.57
C ILE A 180 13.30 -5.94 0.50
N GLU A 181 14.56 -6.36 0.57
CA GLU A 181 15.14 -7.36 -0.32
C GLU A 181 14.36 -8.68 -0.26
N VAL A 182 14.15 -9.22 0.96
CA VAL A 182 13.36 -10.43 1.20
C VAL A 182 11.94 -10.24 0.66
N PHE A 183 11.36 -9.05 0.83
CA PHE A 183 10.03 -8.76 0.30
C PHE A 183 10.00 -8.82 -1.23
N PHE A 184 10.99 -8.28 -1.94
CA PHE A 184 11.06 -8.39 -3.40
C PHE A 184 11.26 -9.84 -3.87
N ASN A 185 12.12 -10.61 -3.20
CA ASN A 185 12.40 -12.01 -3.54
C ASN A 185 11.28 -12.99 -3.17
N ALA A 186 10.37 -12.61 -2.26
CA ALA A 186 9.28 -13.48 -1.83
C ALA A 186 8.30 -13.75 -2.97
N LYS A 187 8.03 -15.04 -3.24
CA LYS A 187 6.98 -15.48 -4.16
C LYS A 187 5.61 -14.99 -3.68
N LEU A 188 4.76 -14.55 -4.60
CA LEU A 188 3.47 -13.90 -4.30
C LEU A 188 2.51 -14.81 -3.51
N ASP A 189 2.53 -16.11 -3.79
CA ASP A 189 1.72 -17.14 -3.14
C ASP A 189 2.10 -17.40 -1.67
N LYS A 190 3.28 -16.97 -1.24
CA LYS A 190 3.80 -17.16 0.13
C LYS A 190 3.63 -15.94 1.02
N ILE A 191 3.15 -14.81 0.50
CA ILE A 191 2.93 -13.60 1.30
C ILE A 191 1.52 -13.67 1.87
N SER A 192 1.41 -14.14 3.12
CA SER A 192 0.14 -14.22 3.82
C SER A 192 -0.50 -12.83 3.90
N PRO A 193 -1.70 -12.61 3.33
CA PRO A 193 -2.38 -11.35 3.49
C PRO A 193 -2.83 -11.21 4.96
N ILE A 194 -2.38 -10.14 5.62
CA ILE A 194 -2.78 -9.81 6.99
C ILE A 194 -4.22 -9.28 6.97
N SER A 195 -5.19 -10.14 6.64
CA SER A 195 -6.59 -9.75 6.47
C SER A 195 -7.47 -10.09 7.67
N SER A 196 -7.00 -10.94 8.59
CA SER A 196 -7.85 -11.44 9.69
C SER A 196 -8.06 -10.44 10.84
N CYS A 197 -7.29 -9.35 10.91
CA CYS A 197 -7.31 -8.43 12.06
C CYS A 197 -7.73 -6.99 11.76
N ILE A 198 -8.09 -6.65 10.51
CA ILE A 198 -8.37 -5.25 10.13
C ILE A 198 -9.87 -4.92 10.14
N PHE A 199 -10.76 -5.92 10.17
CA PHE A 199 -12.19 -5.69 9.97
C PHE A 199 -13.06 -6.25 11.09
N GLU A 200 -13.64 -5.35 11.87
CA GLU A 200 -14.93 -5.53 12.54
C GLU A 200 -15.98 -4.69 11.78
N GLY A 201 -17.26 -5.11 11.78
CA GLY A 201 -18.36 -4.35 11.16
C GLY A 201 -18.76 -4.75 9.72
N SER A 202 -19.31 -3.80 8.94
CA SER A 202 -19.86 -4.01 7.58
C SER A 202 -18.84 -4.58 6.60
N CYS A 203 -17.58 -4.15 6.63
CA CYS A 203 -16.50 -4.69 5.81
C CYS A 203 -16.29 -6.19 6.04
N ALA A 204 -16.44 -6.67 7.28
CA ALA A 204 -16.39 -8.09 7.60
C ALA A 204 -17.64 -8.84 7.08
N ARG A 205 -18.81 -8.18 7.04
CA ARG A 205 -20.07 -8.73 6.48
C ARG A 205 -20.02 -8.81 4.96
N ILE A 206 -19.59 -7.75 4.26
CA ILE A 206 -19.35 -7.74 2.80
C ILE A 206 -18.30 -8.79 2.45
N TYR A 207 -17.22 -8.87 3.22
CA TYR A 207 -16.18 -9.90 3.05
C TYR A 207 -16.73 -11.33 3.21
N LYS A 208 -17.54 -11.60 4.24
CA LYS A 208 -18.22 -12.90 4.42
C LYS A 208 -19.19 -13.21 3.28
N ALA A 209 -19.90 -12.20 2.77
CA ALA A 209 -20.83 -12.35 1.65
C ALA A 209 -20.10 -12.67 0.33
N LEU A 210 -19.00 -11.96 0.02
CA LEU A 210 -18.18 -12.21 -1.16
C LEU A 210 -17.56 -13.62 -1.14
N ARG A 211 -17.05 -14.08 0.02
CA ARG A 211 -16.55 -15.45 0.14
C ARG A 211 -17.61 -16.53 0.00
N LYS A 212 -18.84 -16.30 0.46
CA LYS A 212 -19.95 -17.24 0.24
C LYS A 212 -20.27 -17.38 -1.25
N ASN A 213 -20.23 -16.28 -2.00
CA ASN A 213 -20.49 -16.30 -3.45
C ASN A 213 -19.36 -16.98 -4.24
N ASP A 214 -18.08 -16.78 -3.88
CA ASP A 214 -16.96 -17.50 -4.51
C ASP A 214 -16.99 -19.02 -4.24
N PHE A 215 -17.54 -19.44 -3.09
CA PHE A 215 -17.71 -20.85 -2.74
C PHE A 215 -18.87 -21.49 -3.51
N ILE A 216 -20.00 -20.78 -3.67
CA ILE A 216 -21.16 -21.24 -4.44
C ILE A 216 -20.83 -21.32 -5.93
N TYR A 217 -20.09 -20.34 -6.47
CA TYR A 217 -19.71 -20.30 -7.88
C TYR A 217 -18.77 -21.47 -8.28
N ASN A 218 -17.92 -21.94 -7.35
CA ASN A 218 -17.03 -23.08 -7.57
C ASN A 218 -17.69 -24.45 -7.35
N GLN A 219 -18.82 -24.52 -6.64
CA GLN A 219 -19.60 -25.76 -6.49
C GLN A 219 -20.44 -26.06 -7.74
N ASN A 220 -20.86 -25.04 -8.48
CA ASN A 220 -21.70 -25.17 -9.68
C ASN A 220 -20.89 -25.39 -10.99
N LYS A 221 -19.57 -25.58 -10.89
CA LYS A 221 -18.67 -25.85 -12.03
C LYS A 221 -18.14 -27.30 -12.07
N LYS A 222 -18.67 -28.19 -11.25
CA LYS A 222 -18.38 -29.62 -11.28
C LYS A 222 -19.51 -30.39 -11.94
#